data_AF-A0A8S4GTZ7-F1
#
_entry.id   AF-A0A8S4GTZ7-F1
#
_cell.length_a   1.000
_cell.length_b   1.000
_cell.length_c   1.000
_cell.angle_alpha   90.00
_cell.angle_beta   90.00
_cell.angle_gamma   90.00
#
_symmetry.space_group_name_H-M   'P 1'
#
loop_
_entity.id
_entity.type
_entity.pdbx_description
1 polymer ?
#
loop_
_entity_poly.entity_id
_entity_poly.type
_entity_poly.pdbx_seq_one_letter_code
_entity_poly.pdbx_strand_id
1 'polypeptide(L)'
;MVGPPKCAEPVPKKEPKIMTNDEKARVKEAEAKLLGLFSSASYVDVGDPVRPVEYERRAPERSNFRGSQFKTNPPKQGATPDVFFQYKIAQERAEAEAKKLSGMPKEEQLNYLRKTRDTYEDKMRFRQEALGKLAKTMGDDFNRREVKDSKLKGFANDQNVGFASSDISKRSEFTMTFRTEQYREQLSQETKYAKRAMEMMHQTGEHAELVSPRKQKEEEDGPLLYDLVFEDDDWHAQASRPAFSRVHRDTVNPTRLSKERHMGGMRTTNNNTFRPPVDFNKPEFGHKPLIRDTFYRKTNVRATFPVPMPEI
;
A
#
# COMPACT_ATOMS: atom_id res chain seq x y z
N MET A 1 -34.40 25.84 65.66
CA MET A 1 -33.38 26.90 65.70
C MET A 1 -32.76 26.90 67.08
N VAL A 2 -31.58 26.30 67.24
CA VAL A 2 -30.84 26.26 68.51
C VAL A 2 -30.04 27.54 68.58
N GLY A 3 -30.35 28.41 69.55
CA GLY A 3 -29.62 29.65 69.75
C GLY A 3 -28.13 29.38 69.99
N PRO A 4 -27.22 30.25 69.52
CA PRO A 4 -25.79 30.04 69.66
C PRO A 4 -25.42 29.90 71.16
N PRO A 5 -24.50 28.98 71.50
CA PRO A 5 -24.09 28.77 72.87
C PRO A 5 -23.51 30.06 73.46
N LYS A 6 -23.95 30.40 74.68
CA LYS A 6 -23.45 31.56 75.43
C LYS A 6 -21.94 31.41 75.63
N CYS A 7 -21.17 32.36 75.09
CA CYS A 7 -19.73 32.42 75.27
C CYS A 7 -19.39 32.43 76.77
N ALA A 8 -18.53 31.50 77.19
CA ALA A 8 -18.05 31.42 78.57
C ALA A 8 -17.40 32.76 78.97
N GLU A 9 -17.72 33.23 80.18
CA GLU A 9 -17.16 34.48 80.70
C GLU A 9 -15.63 34.37 80.79
N PRO A 10 -14.89 35.41 80.36
CA PRO A 10 -13.44 35.36 80.32
C PRO A 10 -12.89 35.25 81.75
N VAL A 11 -12.18 34.15 82.03
CA VAL A 11 -11.44 33.96 83.29
C VAL A 11 -10.48 35.15 83.47
N PRO A 12 -10.52 35.86 84.62
CA PRO A 12 -9.66 37.01 84.84
C PRO A 12 -8.19 36.56 84.78
N LYS A 13 -7.48 37.06 83.76
CA LYS A 13 -6.04 36.78 83.59
C LYS A 13 -5.31 37.39 84.78
N LYS A 14 -4.77 36.56 85.67
CA LYS A 14 -3.87 37.02 86.73
C LYS A 14 -2.69 37.70 86.06
N GLU A 15 -2.46 38.97 86.39
CA GLU A 15 -1.33 39.72 85.87
C GLU A 15 -0.02 39.04 86.34
N PRO A 16 0.93 38.79 85.42
CA PRO A 16 2.19 38.16 85.79
C PRO A 16 2.97 39.09 86.73
N LYS A 17 3.40 38.57 87.88
CA LYS A 17 4.29 39.32 88.77
C LYS A 17 5.62 39.56 88.06
N ILE A 18 5.98 40.83 87.91
CA ILE A 18 7.27 41.23 87.33
C ILE A 18 8.37 40.88 88.33
N MET A 19 9.16 39.86 88.03
CA MET A 19 10.32 39.52 88.84
C MET A 19 11.40 40.60 88.72
N THR A 20 12.01 40.93 89.83
CA THR A 20 13.18 41.83 89.90
C THR A 20 14.39 41.19 89.21
N ASN A 21 15.37 42.00 88.80
CA ASN A 21 16.57 41.47 88.12
C ASN A 21 17.37 40.51 89.00
N ASP A 22 17.38 40.73 90.31
CA ASP A 22 18.05 39.87 91.28
C ASP A 22 17.36 38.50 91.39
N GLU A 23 16.02 38.48 91.38
CA GLU A 23 15.25 37.23 91.35
C GLU A 23 15.49 36.46 90.05
N LYS A 24 15.55 37.16 88.90
CA LYS A 24 15.91 36.53 87.62
C LYS A 24 17.30 35.92 87.64
N ALA A 25 18.28 36.58 88.25
CA ALA A 25 19.64 36.05 88.39
C ALA A 25 19.66 34.80 89.27
N ARG A 26 18.94 34.79 90.40
CA ARG A 26 18.82 33.62 91.28
C ARG A 26 18.15 32.44 90.59
N VAL A 27 17.08 32.68 89.82
CA VAL A 27 16.39 31.63 89.05
C VAL A 27 17.31 31.05 87.98
N LYS A 28 18.07 31.88 87.26
CA LYS A 28 19.05 31.43 86.26
C LYS A 28 20.18 30.60 86.86
N GLU A 29 20.71 31.01 88.01
CA GLU A 29 21.75 30.23 88.70
C GLU A 29 21.21 28.88 89.17
N ALA A 30 19.98 28.85 89.69
CA ALA A 30 19.32 27.61 90.10
C ALA A 30 19.06 26.67 88.92
N GLU A 31 18.61 27.20 87.78
CA GLU A 31 18.40 26.43 86.54
C GLU A 31 19.72 25.87 85.98
N ALA A 32 20.79 26.69 85.96
CA ALA A 32 22.12 26.26 85.52
C ALA A 32 22.68 25.13 86.41
N LYS A 33 22.51 25.25 87.74
CA LYS A 33 22.88 24.19 88.70
C LYS A 33 22.09 22.91 88.49
N LEU A 34 20.78 23.01 88.29
CA LEU A 34 19.91 21.85 88.10
C LEU A 34 20.31 21.05 86.85
N LEU A 35 20.71 21.74 85.78
CA LEU A 35 21.04 21.15 84.48
C LEU A 35 22.54 20.87 84.29
N GLY A 36 23.40 21.24 85.25
CA GLY A 36 24.85 21.07 85.15
C GLY A 36 25.50 21.92 84.05
N LEU A 37 24.92 23.08 83.75
CA LEU A 37 25.39 23.99 82.70
C LEU A 37 26.28 25.10 83.29
N PHE A 38 27.30 25.54 82.55
CA PHE A 38 28.16 26.65 82.97
C PHE A 38 27.41 28.00 83.02
N SER A 39 26.38 28.16 82.19
CA SER A 39 25.49 29.34 82.18
C SER A 39 24.14 28.96 81.55
N SER A 40 23.03 29.46 82.09
CA SER A 40 21.70 29.28 81.50
C SER A 40 21.58 30.07 80.19
N ALA A 41 21.25 29.42 79.07
CA ALA A 41 20.91 30.12 77.83
C ALA A 41 19.55 30.80 77.97
N SER A 42 19.38 32.03 77.44
CA SER A 42 18.05 32.64 77.34
C SER A 42 17.26 31.97 76.21
N TYR A 43 16.00 31.62 76.48
CA TYR A 43 15.07 31.20 75.43
C TYR A 43 14.91 32.34 74.41
N VAL A 44 14.81 31.99 73.13
CA VAL A 44 14.46 32.95 72.07
C VAL A 44 12.94 33.19 72.17
N ASP A 45 12.54 33.94 73.20
CA ASP A 45 11.17 34.38 73.34
C ASP A 45 10.96 35.53 72.35
N VAL A 46 10.10 35.31 71.35
CA VAL A 46 9.74 36.35 70.40
C VAL A 46 8.68 37.22 71.08
N GLY A 47 9.07 38.40 71.56
CA GLY A 47 8.18 39.41 72.14
C GLY A 47 8.64 39.98 73.49
N ASP A 48 7.89 40.94 74.02
CA ASP A 48 8.16 41.50 75.33
C ASP A 48 7.78 40.50 76.44
N PRO A 49 8.53 40.41 77.55
CA PRO A 49 8.20 39.51 78.66
C PRO A 49 6.85 39.83 79.32
N VAL A 50 6.31 41.03 79.08
CA VAL A 50 4.99 41.47 79.56
C VAL A 50 3.87 41.04 78.59
N ARG A 51 4.17 40.85 77.31
CA ARG A 51 3.21 40.50 76.25
C ARG A 51 3.86 39.49 75.29
N PRO A 52 3.86 38.19 75.64
CA PRO A 52 4.37 37.16 74.73
C PRO A 52 3.57 37.19 73.41
N VAL A 53 4.24 36.93 72.29
CA VAL A 53 3.57 36.84 70.98
C VAL A 53 2.53 35.71 71.02
N GLU A 54 1.29 36.05 70.68
CA GLU A 54 0.20 35.09 70.62
C GLU A 54 0.49 34.02 69.55
N TYR A 55 0.54 32.75 69.97
CA TYR A 55 0.79 31.60 69.09
C TYR A 55 -0.22 31.48 67.93
N GLU A 56 -1.40 32.08 68.04
CA GLU A 56 -2.52 31.87 67.11
C GLU A 56 -2.68 32.96 66.02
N ARG A 57 -1.66 33.78 65.76
CA ARG A 57 -1.73 34.70 64.63
C ARG A 57 -1.63 33.95 63.30
N ARG A 58 -2.79 33.57 62.74
CA ARG A 58 -2.88 33.06 61.38
C ARG A 58 -2.39 34.14 60.41
N ALA A 59 -1.36 33.80 59.64
CA ALA A 59 -0.91 34.64 58.54
C ALA A 59 -2.07 34.84 57.54
N PRO A 60 -2.20 36.01 56.90
CA PRO A 60 -3.20 36.23 55.88
C PRO A 60 -2.99 35.22 54.73
N GLU A 61 -4.01 34.42 54.44
CA GLU A 61 -4.01 33.49 53.31
C GLU A 61 -3.90 34.27 51.99
N ARG A 62 -3.18 33.73 51.01
CA ARG A 62 -3.09 34.32 49.67
C ARG A 62 -4.48 34.33 49.03
N SER A 63 -4.83 35.40 48.31
CA SER A 63 -6.13 35.56 47.64
C SER A 63 -6.47 34.40 46.68
N ASN A 64 -5.47 33.76 46.07
CA ASN A 64 -5.65 32.62 45.16
C ASN A 64 -6.28 31.39 45.84
N PHE A 65 -6.22 31.28 47.17
CA PHE A 65 -6.89 30.21 47.91
C PHE A 65 -8.39 30.46 48.10
N ARG A 66 -8.86 31.68 47.83
CA ARG A 66 -10.26 32.10 48.00
C ARG A 66 -10.75 32.77 46.72
N GLY A 67 -11.27 31.99 45.78
CA GLY A 67 -11.83 32.50 44.53
C GLY A 67 -12.37 31.41 43.61
N SER A 68 -13.21 31.81 42.65
CA SER A 68 -13.67 30.93 41.56
C SER A 68 -12.53 30.76 40.55
N GLN A 69 -12.17 29.51 40.23
CA GLN A 69 -11.16 29.22 39.22
C GLN A 69 -11.71 29.48 37.81
N PHE A 70 -10.79 29.60 36.84
CA PHE A 70 -11.15 29.70 35.42
C PHE A 70 -11.94 28.45 34.99
N LYS A 71 -13.06 28.65 34.32
CA LYS A 71 -13.84 27.56 33.73
C LYS A 71 -13.16 27.07 32.45
N THR A 72 -12.97 25.77 32.33
CA THR A 72 -12.45 25.12 31.12
C THR A 72 -13.53 24.25 30.49
N ASN A 73 -13.67 24.33 29.15
CA ASN A 73 -14.61 23.48 28.41
C ASN A 73 -13.86 22.23 27.90
N PRO A 74 -14.24 21.01 28.30
CA PRO A 74 -13.64 19.78 27.78
C PRO A 74 -14.01 19.57 26.30
N PRO A 75 -13.18 18.81 25.53
CA PRO A 75 -13.52 18.46 24.16
C PRO A 75 -14.81 17.63 24.14
N LYS A 76 -15.77 18.04 23.30
CA LYS A 76 -17.03 17.31 23.10
C LYS A 76 -16.77 16.10 22.19
N GLN A 77 -17.38 14.96 22.51
CA GLN A 77 -17.32 13.75 21.69
C GLN A 77 -18.56 13.67 20.79
N GLY A 78 -18.37 13.35 19.51
CA GLY A 78 -19.45 13.17 18.54
C GLY A 78 -19.22 13.92 17.23
N ALA A 79 -20.08 13.68 16.24
CA ALA A 79 -20.11 14.39 14.96
C ALA A 79 -21.31 15.34 14.88
N THR A 80 -21.66 15.99 15.99
CA THR A 80 -22.72 16.99 16.05
C THR A 80 -22.17 18.37 15.68
N PRO A 81 -22.99 19.26 15.07
CA PRO A 81 -22.52 20.55 14.58
C PRO A 81 -21.76 21.40 15.62
N ASP A 82 -22.10 21.26 16.90
CA ASP A 82 -21.55 21.98 18.05
C ASP A 82 -20.16 21.51 18.51
N VAL A 83 -19.65 20.44 17.90
CA VAL A 83 -18.28 19.94 18.06
C VAL A 83 -17.33 20.67 17.10
N PHE A 84 -17.83 21.23 16.00
CA PHE A 84 -17.02 21.96 15.04
C PHE A 84 -16.79 23.41 15.50
N PHE A 85 -15.55 23.89 15.37
CA PHE A 85 -15.15 25.27 15.71
C PHE A 85 -15.97 26.36 14.99
N GLN A 86 -16.61 26.02 13.88
CA GLN A 86 -17.39 26.91 13.03
C GLN A 86 -18.89 26.63 13.11
N TYR A 87 -19.42 26.36 14.31
CA TYR A 87 -20.85 26.11 14.54
C TYR A 87 -21.75 27.15 13.86
N LYS A 88 -21.39 28.45 13.98
CA LYS A 88 -22.13 29.55 13.33
C LYS A 88 -22.16 29.45 11.81
N ILE A 89 -21.05 29.08 11.15
CA ILE A 89 -21.00 29.00 9.68
C ILE A 89 -21.84 27.81 9.19
N ALA A 90 -21.78 26.67 9.89
CA ALA A 90 -22.60 25.51 9.55
C ALA A 90 -24.10 25.80 9.78
N GLN A 91 -24.44 26.47 10.88
CA GLN A 91 -25.80 26.87 11.20
C GLN A 91 -26.33 27.92 10.21
N GLU A 92 -25.56 28.97 9.90
CA GLU A 92 -25.91 30.00 8.93
C GLU A 92 -26.10 29.42 7.52
N ARG A 93 -25.28 28.44 7.11
CA ARG A 93 -25.47 27.74 5.82
C ARG A 93 -26.76 26.93 5.81
N ALA A 94 -27.03 26.16 6.88
CA ALA A 94 -28.25 25.36 6.99
C ALA A 94 -29.51 26.24 7.05
N GLU A 95 -29.47 27.35 7.79
CA GLU A 95 -30.56 28.32 7.88
C GLU A 95 -30.74 29.07 6.55
N ALA A 96 -29.66 29.43 5.85
CA ALA A 96 -29.74 30.04 4.53
C ALA A 96 -30.33 29.09 3.47
N GLU A 97 -29.98 27.80 3.52
CA GLU A 97 -30.58 26.77 2.66
C GLU A 97 -32.06 26.57 2.99
N ALA A 98 -32.41 26.46 4.28
CA ALA A 98 -33.79 26.35 4.73
C ALA A 98 -34.64 27.57 4.33
N LYS A 99 -34.09 28.78 4.44
CA LYS A 99 -34.75 30.04 4.04
C LYS A 99 -34.93 30.15 2.53
N LYS A 100 -33.95 29.69 1.75
CA LYS A 100 -34.09 29.57 0.29
C LYS A 100 -35.23 28.59 -0.06
N LEU A 101 -35.28 27.45 0.61
CA LEU A 101 -36.33 26.45 0.42
C LEU A 101 -37.71 26.98 0.81
N SER A 102 -37.85 27.67 1.95
CA SER A 102 -39.16 28.15 2.43
C SER A 102 -39.85 29.15 1.51
N GLY A 103 -39.10 29.90 0.70
CA GLY A 103 -39.65 30.88 -0.26
C GLY A 103 -40.06 30.28 -1.61
N MET A 104 -39.70 29.03 -1.89
CA MET A 104 -40.03 28.37 -3.15
C MET A 104 -41.36 27.59 -3.03
N PRO A 105 -42.17 27.51 -4.09
CA PRO A 105 -43.30 26.60 -4.14
C PRO A 105 -42.83 25.14 -3.96
N LYS A 106 -43.71 24.30 -3.40
CA LYS A 106 -43.37 22.93 -2.96
C LYS A 106 -42.75 22.06 -4.05
N GLU A 107 -43.15 22.25 -5.31
CA GLU A 107 -42.56 21.56 -6.47
C GLU A 107 -41.13 22.02 -6.78
N GLU A 108 -40.83 23.31 -6.62
CA GLU A 108 -39.49 23.85 -6.81
C GLU A 108 -38.55 23.46 -5.67
N GLN A 109 -39.04 23.37 -4.43
CA GLN A 109 -38.28 22.80 -3.31
C GLN A 109 -37.84 21.37 -3.59
N LEU A 110 -38.76 20.55 -4.10
CA LEU A 110 -38.47 19.17 -4.51
C LEU A 110 -37.45 19.13 -5.65
N ASN A 111 -37.57 20.00 -6.66
CA ASN A 111 -36.58 20.09 -7.74
C ASN A 111 -35.21 20.62 -7.28
N TYR A 112 -35.17 21.53 -6.31
CA TYR A 112 -33.93 22.03 -5.72
C TYR A 112 -33.23 20.95 -4.89
N LEU A 113 -33.99 20.21 -4.07
CA LEU A 113 -33.49 19.04 -3.32
C LEU A 113 -33.01 17.94 -4.28
N ARG A 114 -33.72 17.70 -5.39
CA ARG A 114 -33.29 16.79 -6.47
C ARG A 114 -32.01 17.22 -7.18
N LYS A 115 -31.81 18.53 -7.37
CA LYS A 115 -30.58 19.09 -8.00
C LYS A 115 -29.36 19.09 -7.08
N THR A 116 -29.56 19.32 -5.78
CA THR A 116 -28.47 19.49 -4.80
C THR A 116 -28.09 18.18 -4.11
N ARG A 117 -29.05 17.28 -3.92
CA ARG A 117 -28.84 15.95 -3.35
C ARG A 117 -28.54 14.96 -4.47
N ASP A 118 -27.31 15.06 -4.95
CA ASP A 118 -26.56 14.09 -5.74
C ASP A 118 -27.36 13.24 -6.74
N THR A 119 -27.19 13.54 -8.03
CA THR A 119 -27.86 12.94 -9.19
C THR A 119 -27.83 11.40 -9.27
N TYR A 120 -27.10 10.74 -8.38
CA TYR A 120 -27.02 9.29 -8.26
C TYR A 120 -28.30 8.67 -7.66
N GLU A 121 -28.84 9.20 -6.56
CA GLU A 121 -30.06 8.65 -5.95
C GLU A 121 -31.29 8.87 -6.84
N ASP A 122 -31.37 10.03 -7.49
CA ASP A 122 -32.45 10.32 -8.45
C ASP A 122 -32.34 9.49 -9.73
N LYS A 123 -31.13 9.20 -10.24
CA LYS A 123 -30.96 8.27 -11.36
C LYS A 123 -31.33 6.84 -10.96
N MET A 124 -31.09 6.44 -9.71
CA MET A 124 -31.44 5.11 -9.20
C MET A 124 -32.93 4.97 -8.91
N ARG A 125 -33.57 5.97 -8.30
CA ARG A 125 -35.02 6.02 -8.08
C ARG A 125 -35.79 6.16 -9.38
N PHE A 126 -35.36 7.01 -10.31
CA PHE A 126 -35.94 7.08 -11.64
C PHE A 126 -35.83 5.72 -12.35
N ARG A 127 -34.72 4.99 -12.18
CA ARG A 127 -34.59 3.62 -12.70
C ARG A 127 -35.60 2.66 -12.07
N GLN A 128 -35.77 2.71 -10.75
CA GLN A 128 -36.71 1.86 -10.02
C GLN A 128 -38.17 2.18 -10.34
N GLU A 129 -38.53 3.46 -10.43
CA GLU A 129 -39.87 3.90 -10.81
C GLU A 129 -40.19 3.64 -12.28
N ALA A 130 -39.23 3.83 -13.18
CA ALA A 130 -39.39 3.47 -14.59
C ALA A 130 -39.56 1.96 -14.75
N LEU A 131 -38.77 1.13 -14.04
CA LEU A 131 -38.93 -0.32 -14.02
C LEU A 131 -40.28 -0.73 -13.41
N GLY A 132 -40.72 -0.09 -12.33
CA GLY A 132 -42.00 -0.36 -11.68
C GLY A 132 -43.21 0.05 -12.53
N LYS A 133 -43.11 1.14 -13.30
CA LYS A 133 -44.14 1.55 -14.26
C LYS A 133 -44.17 0.60 -15.46
N LEU A 134 -43.00 0.23 -16.00
CA LEU A 134 -42.89 -0.70 -17.12
C LEU A 134 -43.44 -2.09 -16.77
N ALA A 135 -43.14 -2.60 -15.57
CA ALA A 135 -43.66 -3.87 -15.05
C ALA A 135 -45.17 -3.85 -14.76
N LYS A 136 -45.76 -2.66 -14.56
CA LYS A 136 -47.22 -2.51 -14.43
C LYS A 136 -47.93 -2.38 -15.77
N THR A 137 -47.28 -1.79 -16.77
CA THR A 137 -47.85 -1.59 -18.12
C THR A 137 -47.65 -2.79 -19.04
N MET A 138 -46.60 -3.57 -18.81
CA MET A 138 -46.27 -4.77 -19.56
C MET A 138 -46.40 -5.93 -18.57
N GLY A 139 -47.50 -6.69 -18.63
CA GLY A 139 -47.66 -7.93 -17.86
C GLY A 139 -46.51 -8.92 -18.12
N ASP A 140 -46.50 -10.02 -17.37
CA ASP A 140 -45.40 -10.99 -17.12
C ASP A 140 -44.57 -11.54 -18.31
N ASP A 141 -44.78 -11.08 -19.54
CA ASP A 141 -44.22 -11.65 -20.77
C ASP A 141 -43.06 -10.87 -21.41
N PHE A 142 -42.40 -9.93 -20.73
CA PHE A 142 -41.30 -9.16 -21.34
C PHE A 142 -39.89 -9.64 -20.98
N ASN A 143 -39.26 -10.29 -21.96
CA ASN A 143 -37.85 -10.66 -22.04
C ASN A 143 -36.91 -9.53 -21.56
N ARG A 144 -36.08 -9.83 -20.55
CA ARG A 144 -35.10 -8.94 -19.88
C ARG A 144 -33.95 -8.39 -20.76
N ARG A 145 -34.04 -8.41 -22.09
CA ARG A 145 -32.88 -8.13 -22.97
C ARG A 145 -32.69 -6.66 -23.38
N GLU A 146 -33.69 -5.80 -23.35
CA GLU A 146 -33.60 -4.50 -24.05
C GLU A 146 -33.26 -3.26 -23.19
N VAL A 147 -33.15 -3.37 -21.87
CA VAL A 147 -32.97 -2.18 -21.01
C VAL A 147 -31.50 -1.68 -20.93
N LYS A 148 -30.55 -2.36 -21.59
CA LYS A 148 -29.11 -2.05 -21.42
C LYS A 148 -28.57 -0.90 -22.31
N ASP A 149 -29.24 -0.51 -23.40
CA ASP A 149 -28.62 0.36 -24.43
C ASP A 149 -29.16 1.80 -24.49
N SER A 150 -30.07 2.20 -23.62
CA SER A 150 -30.80 3.48 -23.76
C SER A 150 -30.03 4.75 -23.38
N LYS A 151 -28.80 4.66 -22.82
CA LYS A 151 -28.09 5.85 -22.32
C LYS A 151 -27.05 6.46 -23.28
N LEU A 152 -26.59 5.74 -24.31
CA LEU A 152 -25.60 6.26 -25.27
C LEU A 152 -26.24 6.91 -26.51
N LYS A 153 -27.55 6.71 -26.75
CA LYS A 153 -28.28 7.33 -27.88
C LYS A 153 -28.50 8.85 -27.74
N GLY A 154 -28.27 9.42 -26.56
CA GLY A 154 -28.46 10.86 -26.30
C GLY A 154 -27.31 11.75 -26.78
N PHE A 155 -26.14 11.16 -27.07
CA PHE A 155 -25.04 11.86 -27.72
C PHE A 155 -25.15 11.56 -29.21
N ALA A 156 -25.32 12.61 -30.03
CA ALA A 156 -25.35 12.52 -31.48
C ALA A 156 -23.98 12.07 -32.01
N ASN A 157 -23.70 10.78 -31.89
CA ASN A 157 -22.56 10.13 -32.50
C ASN A 157 -23.11 9.42 -33.73
N ASP A 158 -22.75 9.93 -34.91
CA ASP A 158 -23.05 9.27 -36.18
C ASP A 158 -22.46 7.86 -36.13
N GLN A 159 -23.35 6.85 -36.19
CA GLN A 159 -22.95 5.46 -36.22
C GLN A 159 -22.41 5.13 -37.61
N ASN A 160 -21.10 5.29 -37.77
CA ASN A 160 -20.41 4.83 -38.97
C ASN A 160 -20.24 3.30 -38.93
N VAL A 161 -20.54 2.62 -40.05
CA VAL A 161 -20.32 1.18 -40.19
C VAL A 161 -18.81 0.90 -40.11
N GLY A 162 -18.37 0.27 -39.02
CA GLY A 162 -16.97 -0.15 -38.83
C GLY A 162 -16.65 -1.51 -39.47
N PHE A 163 -15.36 -1.86 -39.55
CA PHE A 163 -14.89 -3.07 -40.24
C PHE A 163 -15.44 -4.39 -39.67
N ALA A 164 -15.44 -4.56 -38.34
CA ALA A 164 -15.91 -5.78 -37.67
C ALA A 164 -16.92 -5.50 -36.54
N SER A 165 -17.18 -4.22 -36.25
CA SER A 165 -18.14 -3.76 -35.26
C SER A 165 -18.78 -2.46 -35.75
N SER A 166 -20.11 -2.42 -35.83
CA SER A 166 -20.89 -1.22 -36.21
C SER A 166 -21.43 -0.44 -34.99
N ASP A 167 -20.99 -0.81 -33.79
CA ASP A 167 -21.45 -0.18 -32.55
C ASP A 167 -20.79 1.18 -32.32
N ILE A 168 -21.43 2.01 -31.47
CA ILE A 168 -20.88 3.29 -31.00
C ILE A 168 -19.50 3.06 -30.37
N SER A 169 -18.55 3.99 -30.58
CA SER A 169 -17.25 3.99 -29.91
C SER A 169 -17.43 4.08 -28.39
N LYS A 170 -17.21 2.97 -27.69
CA LYS A 170 -17.33 2.84 -26.23
C LYS A 170 -16.00 3.00 -25.49
N ARG A 171 -14.99 3.64 -26.09
CA ARG A 171 -13.66 3.84 -25.45
C ARG A 171 -13.74 4.57 -24.10
N SER A 172 -14.71 5.45 -23.93
CA SER A 172 -14.94 6.18 -22.68
C SER A 172 -15.83 5.45 -21.66
N GLU A 173 -16.39 4.28 -21.97
CA GLU A 173 -17.33 3.58 -21.07
C GLU A 173 -16.71 3.26 -19.70
N PHE A 174 -15.41 2.95 -19.67
CA PHE A 174 -14.66 2.63 -18.46
C PHE A 174 -14.10 3.85 -17.72
N THR A 175 -14.43 5.07 -18.12
CA THR A 175 -14.13 6.27 -17.32
C THR A 175 -15.04 6.39 -16.09
N MET A 176 -16.21 5.73 -16.12
CA MET A 176 -17.14 5.69 -14.98
C MET A 176 -16.77 4.57 -14.00
N THR A 177 -16.53 4.94 -12.74
CA THR A 177 -16.18 4.00 -11.65
C THR A 177 -17.18 2.86 -11.47
N PHE A 178 -18.48 3.15 -11.62
CA PHE A 178 -19.52 2.12 -11.54
C PHE A 178 -19.39 1.05 -12.65
N ARG A 179 -19.05 1.45 -13.88
CA ARG A 179 -18.86 0.49 -14.99
C ARG A 179 -17.61 -0.35 -14.80
N THR A 180 -16.53 0.22 -14.26
CA THR A 180 -15.33 -0.54 -13.93
C THR A 180 -15.59 -1.58 -12.84
N GLU A 181 -16.36 -1.24 -11.81
CA GLU A 181 -16.73 -2.21 -10.76
C GLU A 181 -17.62 -3.33 -11.28
N GLN A 182 -18.62 -3.02 -12.12
CA GLN A 182 -19.43 -4.05 -12.79
C GLN A 182 -18.57 -5.03 -13.61
N TYR A 183 -17.57 -4.52 -14.33
CA TYR A 183 -16.68 -5.37 -15.13
C TYR A 183 -15.74 -6.21 -14.26
N ARG A 184 -15.23 -5.66 -13.16
CA ARG A 184 -14.45 -6.43 -12.15
C ARG A 184 -15.27 -7.56 -11.54
N GLU A 185 -16.55 -7.31 -11.24
CA GLU A 185 -17.45 -8.34 -10.73
C GLU A 185 -17.66 -9.46 -11.75
N GLN A 186 -17.86 -9.12 -13.04
CA GLN A 186 -17.97 -10.09 -14.12
C GLN A 186 -16.71 -10.96 -14.25
N LEU A 187 -15.52 -10.36 -14.31
CA LEU A 187 -14.25 -11.10 -14.37
C LEU A 187 -14.04 -12.01 -13.16
N SER A 188 -14.45 -11.57 -11.96
CA SER A 188 -14.40 -12.37 -10.74
C SER A 188 -15.31 -13.59 -10.84
N GLN A 189 -16.53 -13.43 -11.36
CA GLN A 189 -17.46 -14.53 -11.59
C GLN A 189 -16.94 -15.49 -12.67
N GLU A 190 -16.47 -14.98 -13.80
CA GLU A 190 -15.88 -15.79 -14.89
C GLU A 190 -14.70 -16.62 -14.39
N THR A 191 -13.82 -16.02 -13.58
CA THR A 191 -12.67 -16.73 -12.98
C THR A 191 -13.14 -17.86 -12.06
N LYS A 192 -14.19 -17.64 -11.26
CA LYS A 192 -14.77 -18.68 -10.39
C LYS A 192 -15.36 -19.82 -11.21
N TYR A 193 -16.09 -19.52 -12.28
CA TYR A 193 -16.66 -20.55 -13.16
C TYR A 193 -15.58 -21.31 -13.93
N ALA A 194 -14.54 -20.63 -14.41
CA ALA A 194 -13.41 -21.26 -15.09
C ALA A 194 -12.66 -22.22 -14.15
N LYS A 195 -12.40 -21.82 -12.90
CA LYS A 195 -11.81 -22.70 -11.89
C LYS A 195 -12.67 -23.93 -11.63
N ARG A 196 -13.97 -23.73 -11.44
CA ARG A 196 -14.91 -24.84 -11.22
C ARG A 196 -14.99 -25.78 -12.43
N ALA A 197 -14.94 -25.26 -13.65
CA ALA A 197 -14.92 -26.06 -14.87
C ALA A 197 -13.63 -26.88 -14.98
N MET A 198 -12.47 -26.30 -14.65
CA MET A 198 -11.21 -27.03 -14.59
C MET A 198 -11.25 -28.13 -13.51
N GLU A 199 -11.78 -27.85 -12.32
CA GLU A 199 -11.96 -28.85 -11.27
C GLU A 199 -12.86 -30.02 -11.70
N MET A 200 -13.98 -29.74 -12.37
CA MET A 200 -14.85 -30.79 -12.93
C MET A 200 -14.11 -31.60 -14.00
N MET A 201 -13.35 -30.95 -14.89
CA MET A 201 -12.54 -31.64 -15.90
C MET A 201 -11.46 -32.52 -15.26
N HIS A 202 -10.82 -32.05 -14.17
CA HIS A 202 -9.85 -32.84 -13.42
C HIS A 202 -10.49 -34.06 -12.75
N GLN A 203 -11.66 -33.92 -12.15
CA GLN A 203 -12.41 -35.04 -11.55
C GLN A 203 -12.85 -36.08 -12.59
N THR A 204 -13.21 -35.64 -13.79
CA THR A 204 -13.51 -36.56 -14.91
C THR A 204 -12.25 -37.11 -15.58
N GLY A 205 -11.11 -36.44 -15.40
CA GLY A 205 -9.85 -36.68 -16.07
C GLY A 205 -8.85 -37.50 -15.26
N GLU A 206 -9.22 -38.06 -14.11
CA GLU A 206 -8.35 -38.96 -13.32
C GLU A 206 -7.96 -40.26 -14.07
N HIS A 207 -8.40 -40.45 -15.32
CA HIS A 207 -7.89 -41.48 -16.24
C HIS A 207 -6.94 -40.97 -17.34
N ALA A 208 -6.61 -39.68 -17.39
CA ALA A 208 -5.64 -39.11 -18.32
C ALA A 208 -4.37 -38.65 -17.57
N GLU A 209 -3.68 -39.63 -17.00
CA GLU A 209 -2.25 -39.56 -16.69
C GLU A 209 -1.49 -39.10 -17.96
N LEU A 210 -0.43 -38.29 -17.80
CA LEU A 210 0.54 -37.81 -18.81
C LEU A 210 0.54 -36.30 -19.08
N VAL A 211 0.75 -35.48 -18.04
CA VAL A 211 1.55 -34.27 -18.22
C VAL A 211 2.72 -34.35 -17.24
N SER A 212 3.83 -34.92 -17.72
CA SER A 212 5.10 -34.95 -17.02
C SER A 212 5.42 -33.53 -16.51
N PRO A 213 5.72 -33.36 -15.21
CA PRO A 213 6.20 -32.08 -14.71
C PRO A 213 7.44 -31.72 -15.52
N ARG A 214 7.40 -30.55 -16.17
CA ARG A 214 8.53 -29.96 -16.87
C ARG A 214 9.62 -29.85 -15.81
N LYS A 215 10.65 -30.70 -15.86
CA LYS A 215 11.83 -30.59 -14.98
C LYS A 215 12.26 -29.13 -15.02
N GLN A 216 12.04 -28.42 -13.91
CA GLN A 216 12.62 -27.11 -13.71
C GLN A 216 14.11 -27.37 -13.81
N LYS A 217 14.72 -26.87 -14.87
CA LYS A 217 16.15 -26.93 -15.07
C LYS A 217 16.72 -26.27 -13.80
N GLU A 218 17.45 -27.03 -12.99
CA GLU A 218 18.19 -26.48 -11.85
C GLU A 218 18.91 -25.25 -12.40
N GLU A 219 18.50 -24.07 -11.92
CA GLU A 219 19.15 -22.82 -12.26
C GLU A 219 20.54 -22.95 -11.68
N GLU A 220 21.50 -23.38 -12.51
CA GLU A 220 22.91 -23.17 -12.19
C GLU A 220 23.03 -21.69 -11.87
N ASP A 221 23.32 -21.38 -10.60
CA ASP A 221 23.46 -20.02 -10.10
C ASP A 221 24.43 -19.31 -11.04
N GLY A 222 23.90 -18.43 -11.88
CA GLY A 222 24.70 -17.68 -12.83
C GLY A 222 25.77 -16.87 -12.09
N PRO A 223 26.81 -16.40 -12.81
CA PRO A 223 27.84 -15.56 -12.19
C PRO A 223 27.18 -14.39 -11.45
N LEU A 224 27.66 -14.12 -10.24
CA LEU A 224 27.13 -13.03 -9.42
C LEU A 224 27.41 -11.70 -10.11
N LEU A 225 26.63 -10.66 -9.79
CA LEU A 225 26.85 -9.32 -10.34
C LEU A 225 28.28 -8.82 -10.06
N TYR A 226 28.86 -9.18 -8.91
CA TYR A 226 30.24 -8.83 -8.57
C TYR A 226 31.23 -9.45 -9.57
N ASP A 227 31.08 -10.75 -9.88
CA ASP A 227 31.92 -11.48 -10.84
C ASP A 227 31.72 -10.98 -12.28
N LEU A 228 30.57 -10.39 -12.60
CA LEU A 228 30.33 -9.75 -13.89
C LEU A 228 31.00 -8.38 -14.03
N VAL A 229 31.20 -7.67 -12.92
CA VAL A 229 31.79 -6.32 -12.89
C VAL A 229 33.32 -6.38 -12.82
N PHE A 230 33.85 -7.34 -12.05
CA PHE A 230 35.27 -7.56 -11.93
C PHE A 230 35.67 -8.75 -12.80
N GLU A 231 36.38 -8.49 -13.89
CA GLU A 231 36.91 -9.53 -14.76
C GLU A 231 37.91 -10.40 -13.97
N ASP A 232 37.85 -11.72 -14.13
CA ASP A 232 38.83 -12.62 -13.54
C ASP A 232 40.24 -12.24 -14.04
N ASP A 233 41.22 -12.18 -13.13
CA ASP A 233 42.62 -11.83 -13.46
C ASP A 233 43.22 -12.77 -14.54
N ASP A 234 42.67 -13.97 -14.69
CA ASP A 234 43.01 -14.94 -15.73
C ASP A 234 42.62 -14.47 -17.15
N TRP A 235 41.63 -13.59 -17.29
CA TRP A 235 41.29 -12.95 -18.56
C TRP A 235 42.42 -12.03 -19.04
N HIS A 236 43.02 -11.26 -18.12
CA HIS A 236 44.19 -10.44 -18.42
C HIS A 236 45.45 -11.28 -18.68
N ALA A 237 45.58 -12.45 -18.04
CA ALA A 237 46.63 -13.41 -18.36
C ALA A 237 46.48 -13.98 -19.79
N GLN A 238 45.26 -14.21 -20.28
CA GLN A 238 45.00 -14.55 -21.69
C GLN A 238 45.12 -13.34 -22.63
N ALA A 239 44.92 -12.11 -22.17
CA ALA A 239 45.12 -10.88 -22.94
C ALA A 239 46.61 -10.59 -23.25
N SER A 240 47.54 -11.28 -22.58
CA SER A 240 48.97 -11.31 -22.96
C SER A 240 49.25 -12.16 -24.22
N ARG A 241 48.25 -12.88 -24.75
CA ARG A 241 48.34 -13.50 -26.08
C ARG A 241 48.49 -12.40 -27.12
N PRO A 242 49.36 -12.56 -28.13
CA PRO A 242 49.54 -11.55 -29.16
C PRO A 242 48.19 -11.24 -29.81
N ALA A 243 47.89 -9.95 -30.02
CA ALA A 243 46.59 -9.35 -30.38
C ALA A 243 46.03 -9.77 -31.76
N PHE A 244 46.08 -11.04 -32.09
CA PHE A 244 45.54 -11.63 -33.31
C PHE A 244 44.15 -12.21 -33.04
N SER A 245 43.20 -11.36 -32.63
CA SER A 245 41.80 -11.76 -32.57
C SER A 245 41.22 -11.83 -33.99
N ARG A 246 40.44 -12.88 -34.28
CA ARG A 246 39.70 -12.99 -35.56
C ARG A 246 38.51 -12.02 -35.63
N VAL A 247 38.08 -11.50 -34.48
CA VAL A 247 36.92 -10.64 -34.37
C VAL A 247 37.37 -9.20 -34.29
N HIS A 248 36.83 -8.34 -35.16
CA HIS A 248 37.16 -6.92 -35.20
C HIS A 248 36.86 -6.15 -33.90
N ARG A 249 35.91 -6.63 -33.08
CA ARG A 249 35.55 -5.99 -31.80
C ARG A 249 35.75 -6.98 -30.68
N ASP A 250 36.20 -6.46 -29.55
CA ASP A 250 36.24 -7.21 -28.30
C ASP A 250 34.80 -7.53 -27.84
N THR A 251 34.47 -8.81 -27.73
CA THR A 251 33.10 -9.28 -27.48
C THR A 251 33.09 -10.73 -27.03
N VAL A 252 32.31 -11.01 -25.98
CA VAL A 252 32.12 -12.35 -25.43
C VAL A 252 30.82 -13.02 -25.95
N ASN A 253 30.13 -12.39 -26.91
CA ASN A 253 28.85 -12.92 -27.40
C ASN A 253 29.06 -14.24 -28.19
N PRO A 254 28.52 -15.39 -27.71
CA PRO A 254 28.76 -16.69 -28.33
C PRO A 254 28.27 -16.75 -29.79
N THR A 255 27.21 -16.01 -30.13
CA THR A 255 26.64 -15.97 -31.50
C THR A 255 27.50 -15.23 -32.51
N ARG A 256 28.49 -14.47 -32.02
CA ARG A 256 29.47 -13.73 -32.82
C ARG A 256 30.83 -14.45 -32.85
N LEU A 257 31.15 -15.21 -31.80
CA LEU A 257 32.34 -16.03 -31.70
C LEU A 257 32.22 -17.33 -32.51
N SER A 258 31.01 -17.90 -32.60
CA SER A 258 30.72 -19.12 -33.37
C SER A 258 29.64 -18.90 -34.43
N LYS A 259 29.75 -19.66 -35.52
CA LYS A 259 28.70 -19.76 -36.55
C LYS A 259 27.53 -20.64 -36.07
N GLU A 260 27.81 -21.61 -35.21
CA GLU A 260 26.80 -22.49 -34.63
C GLU A 260 26.03 -21.75 -33.54
N ARG A 261 24.70 -21.88 -33.55
CA ARG A 261 23.80 -21.17 -32.64
C ARG A 261 22.75 -22.12 -32.09
N HIS A 262 22.60 -22.12 -30.76
CA HIS A 262 21.52 -22.83 -30.08
C HIS A 262 20.32 -21.90 -29.92
N MET A 263 19.24 -22.16 -30.66
CA MET A 263 18.04 -21.31 -30.67
C MET A 263 17.05 -21.61 -29.53
N GLY A 264 17.29 -22.67 -28.75
CA GLY A 264 16.45 -23.06 -27.62
C GLY A 264 14.99 -23.32 -28.01
N GLY A 265 14.06 -22.72 -27.27
CA GLY A 265 12.62 -22.82 -27.54
C GLY A 265 12.13 -21.96 -28.70
N MET A 266 12.89 -20.94 -29.11
CA MET A 266 12.54 -20.11 -30.25
C MET A 266 12.96 -20.80 -31.54
N ARG A 267 12.05 -20.87 -32.52
CA ARG A 267 12.33 -21.47 -33.82
C ARG A 267 11.84 -20.53 -34.92
N THR A 268 12.71 -20.27 -35.90
CA THR A 268 12.31 -19.61 -37.13
C THR A 268 11.53 -20.60 -38.00
N THR A 269 10.66 -20.09 -38.87
CA THR A 269 9.94 -20.92 -39.83
C THR A 269 10.92 -21.76 -40.67
N ASN A 270 12.02 -21.14 -41.11
CA ASN A 270 13.08 -21.80 -41.88
C ASN A 270 13.69 -23.01 -41.14
N ASN A 271 14.06 -22.86 -39.87
CA ASN A 271 14.65 -23.95 -39.08
C ASN A 271 13.65 -25.08 -38.80
N ASN A 272 12.34 -24.80 -38.82
CA ASN A 272 11.32 -25.83 -38.69
C ASN A 272 11.10 -26.60 -40.00
N THR A 273 11.15 -25.91 -41.14
CA THR A 273 10.94 -26.48 -42.47
C THR A 273 12.12 -27.34 -42.93
N PHE A 274 13.36 -26.87 -42.77
CA PHE A 274 14.54 -27.58 -43.23
C PHE A 274 15.18 -28.37 -42.09
N ARG A 275 15.00 -29.68 -42.12
CA ARG A 275 15.70 -30.63 -41.24
C ARG A 275 16.69 -31.45 -42.07
N PRO A 276 17.84 -31.83 -41.50
CA PRO A 276 18.71 -32.78 -42.18
C PRO A 276 17.91 -34.05 -42.49
N PRO A 277 17.96 -34.58 -43.72
CA PRO A 277 17.25 -35.81 -44.05
C PRO A 277 17.81 -36.95 -43.21
N VAL A 278 16.93 -37.89 -42.85
CA VAL A 278 17.28 -39.03 -41.98
C VAL A 278 18.24 -39.96 -42.69
N ASP A 279 17.98 -40.22 -43.98
CA ASP A 279 18.77 -41.13 -44.81
C ASP A 279 19.34 -40.40 -46.03
N PHE A 280 20.59 -40.73 -46.38
CA PHE A 280 21.26 -40.28 -47.59
C PHE A 280 21.60 -41.49 -48.47
N ASN A 281 20.77 -41.75 -49.48
CA ASN A 281 21.06 -42.79 -50.47
C ASN A 281 21.86 -42.21 -51.63
N LYS A 282 22.90 -42.93 -52.07
CA LYS A 282 23.63 -42.58 -53.30
C LYS A 282 22.69 -42.75 -54.50
N PRO A 283 22.73 -41.84 -55.50
CA PRO A 283 21.91 -41.98 -56.69
C PRO A 283 22.32 -43.25 -57.47
N GLU A 284 21.33 -43.92 -58.05
CA GLU A 284 21.54 -45.13 -58.86
C GLU A 284 22.42 -44.83 -60.08
N PHE A 285 22.17 -43.70 -60.75
CA PHE A 285 22.89 -43.26 -61.93
C PHE A 285 23.64 -41.95 -61.67
N GLY A 286 24.88 -42.07 -61.20
CA GLY A 286 25.82 -40.95 -61.11
C GLY A 286 26.85 -40.99 -62.24
N HIS A 287 27.15 -39.84 -62.85
CA HIS A 287 28.23 -39.75 -63.84
C HIS A 287 29.58 -40.10 -63.18
N LYS A 288 30.21 -41.16 -63.68
CA LYS A 288 31.54 -41.59 -63.24
C LYS A 288 32.61 -40.99 -64.14
N PRO A 289 33.62 -40.28 -63.62
CA PRO A 289 34.64 -39.63 -64.43
C PRO A 289 35.72 -40.63 -64.90
N LEU A 290 35.31 -41.66 -65.64
CA LEU A 290 36.18 -42.77 -66.08
C LEU A 290 37.48 -42.32 -66.74
N ILE A 291 37.42 -41.28 -67.59
CA ILE A 291 38.61 -40.75 -68.27
C ILE A 291 39.62 -40.19 -67.27
N ARG A 292 39.16 -39.43 -66.26
CA ARG A 292 40.06 -38.88 -65.23
C ARG A 292 40.71 -39.99 -64.42
N ASP A 293 39.95 -41.03 -64.09
CA ASP A 293 40.40 -42.11 -63.22
C ASP A 293 41.34 -43.09 -63.94
N THR A 294 41.19 -43.27 -65.25
CA THR A 294 41.94 -44.28 -66.02
C THR A 294 43.08 -43.72 -66.86
N PHE A 295 42.93 -42.52 -67.44
CA PHE A 295 43.95 -41.97 -68.37
C PHE A 295 45.12 -41.32 -67.65
N TYR A 296 44.90 -40.75 -66.46
CA TYR A 296 45.93 -40.01 -65.74
C TYR A 296 46.38 -40.77 -64.48
N ARG A 297 47.66 -41.12 -64.39
CA ARG A 297 48.28 -41.69 -63.18
C ARG A 297 49.01 -40.59 -62.42
N LYS A 298 48.81 -40.50 -61.10
CA LYS A 298 49.31 -39.38 -60.25
C LYS A 298 50.82 -39.13 -60.39
N THR A 299 51.65 -40.17 -60.37
CA THR A 299 53.11 -40.07 -60.59
C THR A 299 53.67 -41.42 -61.01
N ASN A 300 54.07 -41.58 -62.27
CA ASN A 300 54.93 -42.69 -62.72
C ASN A 300 55.55 -42.36 -64.10
N VAL A 301 56.74 -41.75 -64.09
CA VAL A 301 57.44 -41.31 -65.32
C VAL A 301 58.12 -42.48 -66.04
N ARG A 302 58.37 -43.60 -65.34
CA ARG A 302 58.91 -44.85 -65.90
C ARG A 302 58.26 -46.06 -65.21
N ALA A 303 57.06 -46.44 -65.64
CA ALA A 303 56.38 -47.62 -65.12
C ALA A 303 56.92 -48.88 -65.81
N THR A 304 57.95 -49.50 -65.25
CA THR A 304 58.07 -50.97 -65.30
C THR A 304 56.88 -51.53 -64.53
N PHE A 305 55.74 -51.72 -65.20
CA PHE A 305 54.69 -52.54 -64.64
C PHE A 305 55.30 -53.92 -64.39
N PRO A 306 55.18 -54.52 -63.19
CA PRO A 306 55.73 -55.84 -62.94
C PRO A 306 55.10 -56.80 -63.94
N VAL A 307 55.92 -57.31 -64.86
CA VAL A 307 55.51 -58.36 -65.79
C VAL A 307 55.34 -59.62 -64.93
N PRO A 308 54.15 -60.25 -64.92
CA PRO A 308 54.00 -61.52 -64.21
C PRO A 308 54.98 -62.52 -64.82
N MET A 309 55.93 -62.99 -64.00
CA MET A 309 56.82 -64.08 -64.37
C MET A 309 55.97 -65.33 -64.60
N PRO A 310 56.19 -66.11 -65.67
CA PRO A 310 55.48 -67.37 -65.85
C PRO A 310 55.81 -68.31 -64.68
N GLU A 311 54.78 -68.80 -63.99
CA GLU A 311 54.91 -69.87 -63.00
C GLU A 311 55.47 -71.11 -63.73
N ILE A 312 56.63 -71.59 -63.25
CA ILE A 312 57.28 -72.83 -63.71
C ILE A 312 56.67 -74.01 -62.97
#